data_AF-A0A953Y844-F1
#
_entry.id   AF-A0A953Y844-F1
#
_cell.length_a   1.000
_cell.length_b   1.000
_cell.length_c   1.000
_cell.angle_alpha   90.00
_cell.angle_beta   90.00
_cell.angle_gamma   90.00
#
_symmetry.space_group_name_H-M   'P 1'
#
loop_
_entity.id
_entity.type
_entity.pdbx_description
1 polymer ?
#
loop_
_entity_poly.entity_id
_entity_poly.type
_entity_poly.pdbx_seq_one_letter_code
_entity_poly.pdbx_strand_id
1 'polypeptide(L)'
;MKRLPVPAPAISDPHAQEMLTAFIADKRLQCSFNVGQWGPGQGAEKAWGVLLADVAQHIARALRHAHKVDQQQALDALVASFNAELRAPTADHGGDFVES
;
A
#
# COMPACT_ATOMS: atom_id res chain seq x y z
N MET A 1 -10.52 -4.16 -17.19
CA MET A 1 -9.73 -3.80 -15.99
C MET A 1 -8.73 -2.72 -16.37
N LYS A 2 -8.65 -1.61 -15.61
CA LYS A 2 -7.63 -0.56 -15.82
C LYS A 2 -6.47 -0.81 -14.86
N ARG A 3 -5.25 -0.99 -15.37
CA ARG A 3 -4.02 -1.09 -14.56
C ARG A 3 -3.29 0.26 -14.54
N LEU A 4 -2.61 0.55 -13.44
CA LEU A 4 -1.63 1.63 -13.39
C LEU A 4 -0.36 1.19 -14.14
N PRO A 5 0.36 2.12 -14.78
CA PRO A 5 1.65 1.79 -15.40
C PRO A 5 2.67 1.40 -14.32
N VAL A 6 3.54 0.44 -14.65
CA VAL A 6 4.70 0.11 -13.81
C VAL A 6 5.62 1.35 -13.74
N PRO A 7 6.10 1.76 -12.56
CA PRO A 7 7.02 2.88 -12.44
C PRO A 7 8.28 2.67 -13.30
N ALA A 8 8.74 3.71 -13.99
CA ALA A 8 9.91 3.62 -14.88
C ALA A 8 11.16 3.00 -14.20
N PRO A 9 11.49 3.33 -12.93
CA PRO A 9 12.63 2.69 -12.24
C PRO A 9 12.47 1.16 -12.11
N ALA A 10 11.24 0.68 -11.88
CA ALA A 10 10.95 -0.74 -11.76
C ALA A 10 10.99 -1.48 -13.12
N ILE A 11 10.79 -0.78 -14.23
CA ILE A 11 10.96 -1.37 -15.58
C ILE A 11 12.45 -1.58 -15.89
N SER A 12 13.30 -0.63 -15.49
CA SER A 12 14.74 -0.65 -15.81
C SER A 12 15.59 -1.54 -14.90
N ASP A 13 15.06 -1.91 -13.73
CA ASP A 13 15.80 -2.69 -12.73
C ASP A 13 15.45 -4.19 -12.85
N PRO A 14 16.40 -5.06 -13.24
CA PRO A 14 16.16 -6.51 -13.37
C PRO A 14 15.87 -7.20 -12.03
N HIS A 15 16.10 -6.52 -10.90
CA HIS A 15 15.79 -7.02 -9.55
C HIS A 15 14.52 -6.40 -8.97
N ALA A 16 13.81 -5.55 -9.72
CA ALA A 16 12.55 -4.99 -9.27
C ALA A 16 11.50 -6.08 -9.05
N GLN A 17 10.75 -5.94 -7.97
CA GLN A 17 9.68 -6.87 -7.61
C GLN A 17 8.42 -6.10 -7.26
N GLU A 18 7.28 -6.62 -7.73
CA GLU A 18 5.98 -6.12 -7.31
C GLU A 18 5.70 -6.59 -5.88
N MET A 19 5.57 -5.65 -4.95
CA MET A 19 5.33 -5.95 -3.54
C MET A 19 3.84 -5.97 -3.19
N LEU A 20 3.07 -5.05 -3.76
CA LEU A 20 1.66 -4.84 -3.48
C LEU A 20 0.95 -4.38 -4.76
N THR A 21 -0.17 -5.00 -5.06
CA THR A 21 -1.12 -4.50 -6.06
C THR A 21 -2.50 -4.44 -5.45
N ALA A 22 -3.21 -3.33 -5.67
CA ALA A 22 -4.54 -3.10 -5.16
C ALA A 22 -5.52 -2.72 -6.29
N PHE A 23 -6.71 -3.28 -6.25
CA PHE A 23 -7.80 -3.02 -7.17
C PHE A 23 -9.09 -2.75 -6.41
N ILE A 24 -9.93 -1.87 -6.94
CA ILE A 24 -11.33 -1.82 -6.54
C ILE A 24 -12.11 -2.77 -7.46
N ALA A 25 -12.61 -3.86 -6.89
CA ALA A 25 -13.44 -4.84 -7.58
C ALA A 25 -14.57 -5.30 -6.64
N ASP A 26 -15.76 -5.53 -7.20
CA ASP A 26 -16.97 -5.90 -6.43
C ASP A 26 -17.27 -4.96 -5.25
N LYS A 27 -17.03 -3.66 -5.46
CA LYS A 27 -17.20 -2.58 -4.46
C LYS A 27 -16.32 -2.73 -3.22
N ARG A 28 -15.25 -3.53 -3.30
CA ARG A 28 -14.28 -3.74 -2.21
C ARG A 28 -12.86 -3.56 -2.72
N LEU A 29 -11.95 -3.36 -1.78
CA LEU A 29 -10.52 -3.39 -2.05
C LEU A 29 -10.07 -4.85 -2.16
N GLN A 30 -9.46 -5.20 -3.28
CA GLN A 30 -8.85 -6.50 -3.54
C GLN A 30 -7.35 -6.29 -3.68
N CYS A 31 -6.54 -7.03 -2.94
CA CYS A 31 -5.09 -6.86 -2.90
C CYS A 31 -4.36 -8.16 -3.16
N SER A 32 -3.15 -8.05 -3.72
CA SER A 32 -2.16 -9.11 -3.80
C SER A 32 -0.85 -8.63 -3.17
N PHE A 33 -0.20 -9.48 -2.38
CA PHE A 33 1.00 -9.13 -1.62
C PHE A 33 2.10 -10.17 -1.82
N ASN A 34 3.32 -9.72 -2.07
CA ASN A 34 4.51 -10.57 -2.10
C ASN A 34 5.17 -10.62 -0.71
N VAL A 35 4.52 -11.30 0.24
CA VAL A 35 4.95 -11.35 1.65
C VAL A 35 6.23 -12.16 1.88
N GLY A 36 6.60 -13.06 0.96
CA GLY A 36 7.75 -13.94 1.10
C GLY A 36 9.12 -13.27 0.88
N GLN A 37 9.16 -12.05 0.34
CA GLN A 37 10.43 -11.42 -0.08
C GLN A 37 11.36 -11.04 1.06
N TRP A 38 10.84 -10.72 2.25
CA TRP A 38 11.69 -10.28 3.37
C TRP A 38 12.27 -11.43 4.20
N GLY A 39 12.18 -12.67 3.70
CA GLY A 39 12.74 -13.87 4.32
C GLY A 39 12.04 -14.28 5.62
N PRO A 40 12.19 -15.54 6.06
CA PRO A 40 11.64 -15.98 7.33
C PRO A 40 12.45 -15.37 8.50
N GLY A 41 11.85 -14.43 9.24
CA GLY A 41 12.49 -13.85 10.44
C GLY A 41 11.80 -12.61 11.01
N GLN A 42 12.26 -12.18 12.19
CA GLN A 42 11.84 -10.93 12.83
C GLN A 42 12.34 -9.75 11.98
N GLY A 43 11.45 -9.06 11.28
CA GLY A 43 11.81 -7.94 10.43
C GLY A 43 10.86 -7.68 9.26
N ALA A 44 10.12 -8.69 8.81
CA ALA A 44 9.14 -8.53 7.75
C ALA A 44 8.04 -7.53 8.14
N GLU A 45 7.55 -7.57 9.38
CA GLU A 45 6.56 -6.64 9.91
C GLU A 45 7.09 -5.20 9.91
N LYS A 46 8.36 -5.02 10.30
CA LYS A 46 9.02 -3.71 10.28
C LYS A 46 9.19 -3.21 8.85
N ALA A 47 9.57 -4.08 7.91
CA ALA A 47 9.71 -3.73 6.50
C ALA A 47 8.36 -3.36 5.86
N TRP A 48 7.29 -4.12 6.15
CA TRP A 48 5.92 -3.75 5.76
C TRP A 48 5.50 -2.42 6.38
N GLY A 49 5.83 -2.17 7.65
CA GLY A 49 5.57 -0.88 8.31
C GLY A 49 6.25 0.29 7.60
N VAL A 50 7.52 0.13 7.18
CA VAL A 50 8.24 1.15 6.40
C VAL A 50 7.60 1.33 5.02
N LEU A 51 7.25 0.24 4.33
CA LEU A 51 6.58 0.30 3.03
C LEU A 51 5.25 1.07 3.13
N LEU A 52 4.41 0.76 4.11
CA LEU A 52 3.11 1.42 4.31
C LEU A 52 3.28 2.92 4.62
N ALA A 53 4.30 3.28 5.40
CA ALA A 53 4.62 4.68 5.69
C ALA A 53 5.05 5.44 4.42
N ASP A 54 5.86 4.84 3.55
CA ASP A 54 6.27 5.43 2.28
C ASP A 54 5.08 5.62 1.32
N VAL A 55 4.19 4.62 1.24
CA VAL A 55 2.92 4.72 0.50
C VAL A 55 2.07 5.89 1.01
N ALA A 56 1.91 6.04 2.33
CA ALA A 56 1.16 7.15 2.92
C ALA A 56 1.74 8.52 2.56
N GLN A 57 3.07 8.67 2.62
CA GLN A 57 3.78 9.88 2.21
C GLN A 57 3.54 10.21 0.74
N HIS A 58 3.60 9.20 -0.14
CA HIS A 58 3.33 9.37 -1.57
C HIS A 58 1.88 9.78 -1.85
N ILE A 59 0.91 9.19 -1.17
CA ILE A 59 -0.50 9.59 -1.27
C ILE A 59 -0.68 11.04 -0.81
N ALA A 60 -0.13 11.42 0.34
CA ALA A 60 -0.24 12.79 0.84
C ALA A 60 0.36 13.82 -0.14
N ARG A 61 1.51 13.51 -0.74
CA ARG A 61 2.13 14.34 -1.79
C ARG A 61 1.25 14.43 -3.05
N ALA A 62 0.62 13.33 -3.45
CA ALA A 62 -0.29 13.30 -4.60
C ALA A 62 -1.57 14.12 -4.33
N LEU A 63 -2.15 14.01 -3.12
CA LEU A 63 -3.32 14.78 -2.71
C LEU A 63 -3.04 16.29 -2.70
N ARG A 64 -1.86 16.71 -2.23
CA ARG A 64 -1.43 18.11 -2.35
C ARG A 64 -1.44 18.57 -3.81
N HIS A 65 -0.92 17.75 -4.73
CA HIS A 65 -0.87 18.11 -6.14
C HIS A 65 -2.25 18.16 -6.80
N ALA A 66 -3.10 17.17 -6.53
CA ALA A 66 -4.42 17.04 -7.15
C ALA A 66 -5.47 18.00 -6.56
N HIS A 67 -5.41 18.27 -5.25
CA HIS A 67 -6.47 18.96 -4.52
C HIS A 67 -6.01 20.23 -3.80
N LYS A 68 -4.73 20.62 -3.93
CA LYS A 68 -4.14 21.80 -3.27
C LYS A 68 -4.29 21.82 -1.74
N VAL A 69 -4.48 20.66 -1.13
CA VAL A 69 -4.46 20.48 0.33
C VAL A 69 -3.02 20.52 0.85
N ASP A 70 -2.82 20.97 2.09
CA ASP A 70 -1.51 20.86 2.72
C ASP A 70 -1.08 19.38 2.86
N GLN A 71 0.20 19.09 2.59
CA GLN A 71 0.69 17.71 2.60
C GLN A 71 0.70 17.14 4.02
N GLN A 72 1.06 17.94 5.03
CA GLN A 72 1.10 17.46 6.40
C GLN A 72 -0.33 17.21 6.91
N GLN A 73 -1.26 18.12 6.64
CA GLN A 73 -2.67 17.90 6.96
C GLN A 73 -3.23 16.64 6.28
N ALA A 74 -2.90 16.40 5.02
CA ALA A 74 -3.32 15.20 4.30
C ALA A 74 -2.73 13.92 4.92
N LEU A 75 -1.45 13.95 5.31
CA LEU A 75 -0.79 12.83 5.96
C LEU A 75 -1.38 12.55 7.35
N ASP A 76 -1.60 13.59 8.16
CA ASP A 76 -2.18 13.46 9.50
C ASP A 76 -3.59 12.86 9.43
N ALA A 77 -4.42 13.33 8.49
CA ALA A 77 -5.76 12.79 8.25
C ALA A 77 -5.70 11.32 7.80
N LEU A 78 -4.78 10.96 6.91
CA LEU A 78 -4.58 9.59 6.45
C LEU A 78 -4.16 8.67 7.61
N VAL A 79 -3.17 9.07 8.41
CA VAL A 79 -2.68 8.27 9.56
C VAL A 79 -3.76 8.11 10.63
N ALA A 80 -4.54 9.17 10.90
CA ALA A 80 -5.66 9.11 11.83
C ALA A 80 -6.72 8.10 11.36
N SER A 81 -7.12 8.16 10.09
CA SER A 81 -8.10 7.22 9.51
C SER A 81 -7.58 5.79 9.48
N PHE A 82 -6.31 5.59 9.12
CA PHE A 82 -5.67 4.27 9.09
C PHE A 82 -5.66 3.61 10.48
N ASN A 83 -5.23 4.35 11.50
CA ASN A 83 -5.18 3.84 12.87
C ASN A 83 -6.58 3.58 13.44
N ALA A 84 -7.59 4.37 13.06
CA ALA A 84 -8.97 4.12 13.45
C ALA A 84 -9.49 2.80 12.85
N GLU A 85 -9.29 2.60 11.55
CA GLU A 85 -9.69 1.38 10.83
C GLU A 85 -8.98 0.13 11.39
N LEU A 86 -7.68 0.20 11.71
CA LEU A 86 -6.96 -0.91 12.34
C LEU A 86 -7.52 -1.30 13.72
N ARG A 87 -8.07 -0.34 14.48
CA ARG A 87 -8.63 -0.59 15.82
C ARG A 87 -10.08 -1.07 15.76
N ALA A 88 -10.83 -0.62 14.76
CA ALA A 88 -12.24 -0.95 14.57
C ALA A 88 -12.52 -1.15 13.06
N PRO A 89 -12.18 -2.33 12.50
CA PRO A 89 -12.41 -2.63 11.10
C PRO A 89 -13.87 -2.45 10.70
N THR A 90 -14.10 -1.77 9.58
CA THR A 90 -15.43 -1.49 9.03
C THR A 90 -15.84 -2.49 7.95
N ALA A 91 -14.90 -3.33 7.49
CA ALA A 91 -15.13 -4.37 6.49
C ALA A 91 -14.47 -5.69 6.90
N ASP A 92 -15.06 -6.80 6.45
CA ASP A 92 -14.41 -8.11 6.57
C ASP A 92 -13.12 -8.14 5.75
N HIS A 93 -12.04 -8.62 6.39
CA HIS A 93 -10.76 -8.88 5.73
C HIS A 93 -10.65 -10.37 5.44
N GLY A 94 -10.62 -10.73 4.15
CA GLY A 94 -10.47 -12.11 3.68
C GLY A 94 -9.50 -12.20 2.51
N GLY A 95 -8.97 -13.39 2.26
CA GLY A 95 -8.03 -13.67 1.18
C GLY A 95 -7.33 -15.00 1.39
N ASP A 96 -6.74 -15.53 0.32
CA ASP A 96 -6.03 -16.80 0.34
C ASP A 96 -4.51 -16.57 0.23
N PHE A 97 -3.74 -17.35 0.98
CA PHE A 97 -2.29 -17.43 0.78
C PHE A 97 -2.00 -18.47 -0.30
N VAL A 98 -1.32 -18.04 -1.37
CA VAL A 98 -0.93 -18.92 -2.47
C VAL A 98 0.59 -19.04 -2.45
N GLU A 99 1.10 -20.26 -2.29
CA GLU A 99 2.52 -20.56 -2.49
C GLU A 99 2.82 -20.59 -3.99
N SER A 100 3.75 -19.76 -4.44
CA SER A 100 4.21 -19.65 -5.83
C SER A 100 5.69 -19.91 -5.96
#